data_AF-A0A4Y2KLA5-F1
#
_entry.id   AF-A0A4Y2KLA5-F1
#
_cell.length_a   1.000
_cell.length_b   1.000
_cell.length_c   1.000
_cell.angle_alpha   90.00
_cell.angle_beta   90.00
_cell.angle_gamma   90.00
#
_symmetry.space_group_name_H-M   'P 1'
#
loop_
_entity.id
_entity.type
_entity.pdbx_description
1 polymer ?
#
loop_
_entity_poly.entity_id
_entity_poly.type
_entity_poly.pdbx_seq_one_letter_code
_entity_poly.pdbx_strand_id
1 'polypeptide(L)'
;MDDLTAHGVLGKSIAHVYRIEFQKRGLPHTHILIVLRADDKFSTSEHIDKFVCAEIPSSIENPRLHEIVTKCLMNGPCGIETPGAPCMEAGQCKNMFPREFRTETTMNVSGCPFYRRRPGDTAFGRGREMDNRSVVPYNPYLLLKYNAHINVEVCTSLRVMKYIYKYIYKRFDCANMVLTAGQVQHNEITNYIDSRHVSAPEAID
;
A
#
# COMPACT_ATOMS: atom_id res chain seq x y z
N MET A 1 -12.83 8.43 5.38
CA MET A 1 -13.43 7.09 5.57
C MET A 1 -14.79 7.00 4.91
N ASP A 2 -15.60 8.06 4.93
CA ASP A 2 -16.95 8.10 4.36
C ASP A 2 -17.05 7.61 2.91
N ASP A 3 -16.09 7.94 2.05
CA ASP A 3 -16.08 7.42 0.67
C ASP A 3 -16.09 5.90 0.60
N LEU A 4 -15.37 5.26 1.52
CA LEU A 4 -15.23 3.82 1.55
C LEU A 4 -16.40 3.14 2.27
N THR A 5 -17.02 3.83 3.25
CA THR A 5 -18.03 3.26 4.13
C THR A 5 -19.45 3.75 3.82
N ALA A 6 -19.66 5.07 3.81
CA ALA A 6 -20.96 5.70 3.59
C ALA A 6 -21.33 5.79 2.11
N HIS A 7 -20.38 6.20 1.26
CA HIS A 7 -20.61 6.33 -0.18
C HIS A 7 -20.37 5.02 -0.95
N GLY A 8 -19.70 4.05 -0.33
CA GLY A 8 -19.49 2.72 -0.91
C GLY A 8 -18.74 2.75 -2.24
N VAL A 9 -17.69 3.57 -2.36
CA VAL A 9 -16.88 3.72 -3.59
C VAL A 9 -16.32 2.40 -4.10
N LEU A 10 -16.10 1.43 -3.21
CA LEU A 10 -15.64 0.08 -3.55
C LEU A 10 -16.73 -1.00 -3.35
N GLY A 11 -17.99 -0.59 -3.17
CA GLY A 11 -19.11 -1.44 -2.75
C GLY A 11 -19.50 -1.23 -1.28
N LYS A 12 -20.63 -1.82 -0.87
CA LYS A 12 -21.11 -1.70 0.52
C LYS A 12 -20.23 -2.47 1.50
N SER A 13 -19.64 -1.77 2.46
CA SER A 13 -18.83 -2.36 3.54
C SER A 13 -19.71 -2.86 4.69
N ILE A 14 -19.38 -4.02 5.25
CA ILE A 14 -19.96 -4.55 6.50
C ILE A 14 -19.03 -4.40 7.70
N ALA A 15 -17.73 -4.26 7.47
CA ALA A 15 -16.74 -3.97 8.49
C ALA A 15 -15.54 -3.27 7.86
N HIS A 16 -14.81 -2.52 8.67
CA HIS A 16 -13.54 -1.92 8.27
C HIS A 16 -12.61 -1.82 9.49
N VAL A 17 -11.31 -1.86 9.22
CA VAL A 17 -10.28 -1.59 10.22
C VAL A 17 -9.22 -0.74 9.54
N TYR A 18 -8.74 0.30 10.21
CA TYR A 18 -7.65 1.12 9.68
C TYR A 18 -6.62 1.43 10.76
N ARG A 19 -5.40 1.68 10.32
CA ARG A 19 -4.29 2.13 11.16
C ARG A 19 -3.55 3.24 10.46
N ILE A 20 -3.32 4.33 11.20
CA ILE A 20 -2.46 5.44 10.78
C ILE A 20 -1.07 5.19 11.36
N GLU A 21 -0.07 5.19 10.49
CA GLU A 21 1.35 5.08 10.81
C GLU A 21 2.05 6.37 10.40
N PHE A 22 2.78 6.98 11.34
CA PHE A 22 3.66 8.09 11.02
C PHE A 22 5.00 7.52 10.58
N GLN A 23 5.24 7.53 9.27
CA GLN A 23 6.54 7.13 8.76
C GLN A 23 7.60 8.11 9.24
N LYS A 24 8.84 7.66 9.46
CA LYS A 24 10.01 8.49 9.88
C LYS A 24 10.31 9.70 8.96
N ARG A 25 9.55 9.85 7.87
CA ARG A 25 9.61 10.95 6.89
C ARG A 25 8.47 11.97 7.05
N GLY A 26 7.72 11.90 8.16
CA GLY A 26 6.76 12.92 8.59
C GLY A 26 5.37 12.87 7.95
N LEU A 27 5.16 12.08 6.89
CA LEU A 27 3.84 11.95 6.27
C LEU A 27 3.02 10.81 6.90
N PRO A 28 1.74 11.05 7.23
CA PRO A 28 0.84 10.01 7.70
C PRO A 28 0.60 8.99 6.58
N HIS A 29 0.86 7.72 6.87
CA HIS A 29 0.54 6.58 6.05
C HIS A 29 -0.63 5.83 6.67
N THR A 30 -1.58 5.37 5.86
CA THR A 30 -2.74 4.64 6.41
C THR A 30 -2.89 3.29 5.72
N HIS A 31 -3.02 2.24 6.53
CA HIS A 31 -3.48 0.93 6.07
C HIS A 31 -4.97 0.80 6.37
N ILE A 32 -5.77 0.46 5.36
CA ILE A 32 -7.23 0.29 5.50
C ILE A 32 -7.60 -1.10 4.98
N LEU A 33 -8.28 -1.87 5.81
CA LEU A 33 -8.94 -3.12 5.45
C LEU A 33 -10.44 -2.88 5.42
N ILE A 34 -11.09 -3.24 4.31
CA ILE A 34 -12.54 -3.15 4.15
C ILE A 34 -13.08 -4.54 3.85
N VAL A 35 -14.09 -4.95 4.61
CA VAL A 35 -14.85 -6.18 4.36
C VAL A 35 -16.15 -5.78 3.69
N LEU A 36 -16.31 -6.20 2.44
CA LEU A 36 -17.51 -5.94 1.65
C LEU A 36 -18.62 -6.96 1.94
N ARG A 37 -19.86 -6.52 1.79
CA ARG A 37 -21.05 -7.38 1.77
C ARG A 37 -20.90 -8.43 0.66
N ALA A 38 -21.48 -9.62 0.85
CA ALA A 38 -21.34 -10.73 -0.08
C ALA A 38 -21.65 -10.37 -1.54
N ASP A 39 -22.75 -9.63 -1.76
CA ASP A 39 -23.21 -9.20 -3.09
C ASP A 39 -22.28 -8.16 -3.75
N ASP A 40 -21.50 -7.45 -2.94
CA ASP A 40 -20.58 -6.39 -3.37
C ASP A 40 -19.15 -6.93 -3.55
N LYS A 41 -18.90 -8.22 -3.30
CA LYS A 41 -17.56 -8.81 -3.41
C LYS A 41 -17.07 -8.83 -4.86
N PHE A 42 -15.76 -8.63 -4.99
CA PHE A 42 -15.02 -8.78 -6.25
C PHE A 42 -14.85 -10.25 -6.64
N SER A 43 -15.93 -10.87 -7.12
CA SER A 43 -15.98 -12.30 -7.44
C SER A 43 -15.56 -12.64 -8.88
N THR A 44 -15.49 -11.66 -9.78
CA THR A 44 -15.08 -11.86 -11.18
C THR A 44 -14.01 -10.86 -11.60
N SER A 45 -13.23 -11.23 -12.62
CA SER A 45 -12.21 -10.36 -13.22
C SER A 45 -12.82 -9.08 -13.79
N GLU A 46 -13.99 -9.15 -14.46
CA GLU A 46 -14.63 -7.93 -14.98
C GLU A 46 -15.09 -7.02 -13.85
N HIS A 47 -15.54 -7.59 -12.72
CA HIS A 47 -15.91 -6.78 -11.57
C HIS A 47 -14.67 -6.10 -10.97
N ILE A 48 -13.53 -6.78 -10.87
CA ILE A 48 -12.27 -6.19 -10.41
C ILE A 48 -11.83 -5.04 -11.32
N ASP A 49 -11.82 -5.28 -12.63
CA ASP A 49 -11.32 -4.30 -13.62
C ASP A 49 -12.13 -3.01 -13.65
N LYS A 50 -13.39 -3.02 -13.17
CA LYS A 50 -14.21 -1.80 -13.00
C LYS A 50 -13.71 -0.89 -11.88
N PHE A 51 -13.02 -1.44 -10.87
CA PHE A 51 -12.65 -0.72 -9.66
C PHE A 51 -11.15 -0.61 -9.46
N VAL A 52 -10.36 -1.54 -9.98
CA VAL A 52 -8.91 -1.58 -9.82
C VAL A 52 -8.24 -1.66 -11.18
N CYS A 53 -7.33 -0.74 -11.42
CA CYS A 53 -6.50 -0.67 -12.62
C CYS A 53 -5.03 -0.80 -12.23
N ALA A 54 -4.23 -1.40 -13.10
CA ALA A 54 -2.78 -1.50 -12.93
C ALA A 54 -2.05 -1.10 -14.22
N GLU A 55 -2.64 -0.18 -14.99
CA GLU A 55 -2.10 0.35 -16.25
C GLU A 55 -1.92 1.87 -16.16
N ILE A 56 -1.00 2.40 -16.96
CA ILE A 56 -0.80 3.82 -17.21
C ILE A 56 -2.02 4.32 -18.00
N PRO A 57 -2.77 5.32 -17.49
CA PRO A 57 -3.88 5.93 -18.21
C PRO A 57 -3.40 6.64 -19.48
N SER A 58 -4.28 6.78 -20.48
CA SER A 58 -4.00 7.60 -21.66
C SER A 58 -3.71 9.06 -21.26
N SER A 59 -2.60 9.61 -21.77
CA SER A 59 -2.21 11.00 -21.55
C SER A 59 -3.10 12.00 -22.28
N ILE A 60 -3.89 11.54 -23.26
CA ILE A 60 -4.80 12.36 -24.05
C ILE A 60 -6.22 12.30 -23.47
N GLU A 61 -6.72 11.10 -23.19
CA GLU A 61 -8.10 10.92 -22.72
C GLU A 61 -8.25 11.21 -21.22
N ASN A 62 -7.22 10.88 -20.43
CA ASN A 62 -7.24 11.01 -18.98
C ASN A 62 -5.95 11.68 -18.45
N PRO A 63 -5.62 12.90 -18.92
CA PRO A 63 -4.34 13.55 -18.63
C PRO A 63 -4.06 13.70 -17.12
N ARG A 64 -5.11 14.03 -16.35
CA ARG A 64 -4.97 14.21 -14.90
C ARG A 64 -4.67 12.90 -14.18
N LEU A 65 -5.37 11.82 -14.52
CA LEU A 65 -5.11 10.51 -13.93
C LEU A 65 -3.73 10.00 -14.37
N HIS A 66 -3.34 10.22 -15.63
CA HIS A 66 -2.02 9.91 -16.14
C HIS A 66 -0.92 10.58 -15.32
N GLU A 67 -1.02 11.89 -15.07
CA GLU A 67 -0.09 12.65 -14.23
C GLU A 67 0.05 12.04 -12.82
N ILE A 68 -1.09 11.73 -12.17
CA ILE A 68 -1.09 11.18 -10.81
C ILE A 68 -0.47 9.77 -10.80
N VAL A 69 -0.85 8.90 -11.73
CA VAL A 69 -0.36 7.52 -11.79
C VAL A 69 1.14 7.50 -12.07
N THR A 70 1.61 8.28 -13.05
CA THR A 70 3.03 8.32 -13.43
C THR A 70 3.91 8.90 -12.32
N LYS A 71 3.41 9.91 -11.59
CA LYS A 71 4.11 10.53 -10.47
C LYS A 71 4.11 9.67 -9.21
N CYS A 72 2.96 9.12 -8.85
CA CYS A 72 2.74 8.52 -7.53
C CYS A 72 2.70 7.00 -7.57
N LEU A 73 2.15 6.36 -8.61
CA LEU A 73 1.86 4.93 -8.62
C LEU A 73 2.86 4.11 -9.44
N MET A 74 3.98 4.69 -9.87
CA MET A 74 5.07 3.95 -10.49
C MET A 74 6.03 3.41 -9.44
N ASN A 75 6.12 2.09 -9.32
CA ASN A 75 7.17 1.43 -8.55
C ASN A 75 8.52 1.77 -9.16
N GLY A 76 9.47 2.25 -8.35
CA GLY A 76 10.78 2.63 -8.85
C GLY A 76 11.59 1.46 -9.43
N PRO A 77 12.68 1.77 -10.15
CA PRO A 77 13.63 0.75 -10.60
C PRO A 77 14.09 -0.14 -9.44
N CYS A 78 14.04 -1.45 -9.68
CA CYS A 78 14.47 -2.48 -8.75
C CYS A 78 14.89 -3.73 -9.54
N GLY A 79 15.43 -4.72 -8.84
CA GLY A 79 15.95 -5.94 -9.46
C GLY A 79 17.45 -5.85 -9.67
N ILE A 80 17.95 -6.60 -10.65
CA ILE A 80 19.38 -6.65 -11.01
C ILE A 80 19.89 -5.26 -11.40
N GLU A 81 19.06 -4.45 -12.06
CA GLU A 81 19.41 -3.07 -12.47
C GLU A 81 19.54 -2.11 -11.28
N THR A 82 18.89 -2.40 -10.15
CA THR A 82 18.95 -1.56 -8.95
C THR A 82 18.88 -2.42 -7.69
N PRO A 83 19.96 -3.16 -7.35
CA PRO A 83 19.96 -4.09 -6.23
C PRO A 83 19.84 -3.39 -4.87
N GLY A 84 20.22 -2.10 -4.79
CA GLY A 84 20.11 -1.28 -3.59
C GLY A 84 18.72 -0.66 -3.35
N ALA A 85 17.72 -0.97 -4.18
CA ALA A 85 16.38 -0.41 -3.98
C ALA A 85 15.76 -0.91 -2.66
N PRO A 86 15.00 -0.08 -1.89
CA PRO A 86 14.42 -0.47 -0.59
C PRO A 86 13.41 -1.63 -0.64
N CYS A 87 12.97 -2.01 -1.84
CA CYS A 87 12.09 -3.16 -2.06
C CYS A 87 12.85 -4.47 -2.31
N MET A 88 14.18 -4.44 -2.43
CA MET A 88 14.99 -5.63 -2.67
C MET A 88 15.21 -6.41 -1.39
N GLU A 89 15.02 -7.72 -1.47
CA GLU A 89 15.26 -8.69 -0.39
C GLU A 89 15.78 -9.99 -1.02
N ALA A 90 16.91 -10.50 -0.53
CA ALA A 90 17.57 -11.70 -1.07
C ALA A 90 17.74 -11.71 -2.61
N GLY A 91 18.05 -10.54 -3.20
CA GLY A 91 18.28 -10.41 -4.64
C GLY A 91 17.01 -10.32 -5.51
N GLN A 92 15.83 -10.34 -4.90
CA GLN A 92 14.55 -10.21 -5.61
C GLN A 92 13.73 -9.03 -5.05
N CYS A 93 12.87 -8.44 -5.88
CA CYS A 93 11.93 -7.45 -5.40
C CYS A 93 10.85 -8.14 -4.55
N LYS A 94 10.70 -7.74 -3.29
CA LYS A 94 9.69 -8.28 -2.37
C LYS A 94 8.25 -8.10 -2.88
N ASN A 95 8.04 -7.09 -3.71
CA ASN A 95 6.77 -6.77 -4.36
C ASN A 95 6.65 -7.37 -5.77
N MET A 96 7.63 -8.18 -6.19
CA MET A 96 7.70 -8.86 -7.50
C MET A 96 7.60 -7.91 -8.70
N PHE A 97 8.22 -6.73 -8.60
CA PHE A 97 8.35 -5.81 -9.73
C PHE A 97 9.65 -6.07 -10.52
N PRO A 98 9.65 -5.85 -11.85
CA PRO A 98 8.47 -5.56 -12.68
C PRO A 98 7.52 -6.77 -12.78
N ARG A 99 6.21 -6.52 -12.82
CA ARG A 99 5.20 -7.57 -12.98
C ARG A 99 5.20 -8.12 -14.41
N GLU A 100 4.54 -9.25 -14.64
CA GLU A 100 4.33 -9.76 -15.99
C GLU A 100 3.25 -8.96 -16.73
N PHE A 101 3.37 -8.86 -18.05
CA PHE A 101 2.27 -8.39 -18.89
C PHE A 101 1.14 -9.41 -18.90
N ARG A 102 -0.10 -8.92 -18.87
CA ARG A 102 -1.32 -9.73 -18.93
C ARG A 102 -2.41 -8.98 -19.68
N THR A 103 -3.07 -9.66 -20.61
CA THR A 103 -4.18 -9.07 -21.38
C THR A 103 -5.48 -9.01 -20.59
N GLU A 104 -5.60 -9.80 -19.52
CA GLU A 104 -6.79 -9.89 -18.67
C GLU A 104 -6.42 -10.11 -17.19
N THR A 105 -7.33 -9.73 -16.30
CA THR A 105 -7.20 -10.03 -14.87
C THR A 105 -7.58 -11.48 -14.62
N THR A 106 -6.74 -12.21 -13.90
CA THR A 106 -7.02 -13.61 -13.52
C THR A 106 -7.09 -13.75 -12.01
N MET A 107 -8.11 -14.45 -11.52
CA MET A 107 -8.27 -14.72 -10.09
C MET A 107 -7.12 -15.57 -9.55
N ASN A 108 -6.69 -15.24 -8.34
CA ASN A 108 -5.71 -16.02 -7.61
C ASN A 108 -6.35 -16.52 -6.32
N VAL A 109 -6.43 -17.83 -6.15
CA VAL A 109 -7.06 -18.45 -4.96
C VAL A 109 -6.20 -18.24 -3.70
N SER A 110 -4.89 -18.03 -3.87
CA SER A 110 -3.93 -17.97 -2.77
C SER A 110 -3.54 -16.55 -2.36
N GLY A 111 -3.90 -15.51 -3.12
CA GLY A 111 -3.42 -14.15 -2.91
C GLY A 111 -4.25 -13.09 -3.63
N CYS A 112 -3.64 -11.95 -3.94
CA CYS A 112 -4.28 -10.95 -4.78
C CYS A 112 -4.44 -11.44 -6.22
N PRO A 113 -5.50 -11.03 -6.94
CA PRO A 113 -5.63 -11.26 -8.37
C PRO A 113 -4.38 -10.80 -9.13
N PHE A 114 -4.08 -11.49 -10.24
CA PHE A 114 -3.10 -10.98 -11.18
C PHE A 114 -3.80 -10.00 -12.10
N TYR A 115 -3.62 -8.71 -11.85
CA TYR A 115 -4.28 -7.66 -12.62
C TYR A 115 -3.79 -7.62 -14.08
N ARG A 116 -4.71 -7.23 -14.95
CA ARG A 116 -4.47 -6.87 -16.34
C ARG A 116 -3.41 -5.75 -16.45
N ARG A 117 -2.42 -5.99 -17.31
CA ARG A 117 -1.30 -5.10 -17.63
C ARG A 117 -0.95 -5.30 -19.10
N ARG A 118 -1.61 -4.62 -20.02
CA ARG A 118 -1.37 -4.80 -21.46
C ARG A 118 -0.04 -4.17 -21.88
N PRO A 119 0.71 -4.80 -22.81
CA PRO A 119 1.76 -4.09 -23.52
C PRO A 119 1.19 -2.87 -24.25
N GLY A 120 1.93 -1.78 -24.29
CA GLY A 120 1.45 -0.53 -24.89
C GLY A 120 2.24 0.65 -24.37
N ASP A 121 1.51 1.74 -24.06
CA ASP A 121 2.08 3.03 -23.69
C ASP A 121 3.07 2.94 -22.52
N THR A 122 4.12 3.73 -22.65
CA THR A 122 5.13 3.97 -21.63
C THR A 122 4.95 5.38 -21.08
N ALA A 123 5.50 5.60 -19.88
CA ALA A 123 5.61 6.92 -19.30
C ALA A 123 6.99 7.12 -18.71
N PHE A 124 7.48 8.36 -18.78
CA PHE A 124 8.71 8.73 -18.11
C PHE A 124 8.44 8.91 -16.61
N GLY A 125 9.00 8.02 -15.79
CA GLY A 125 8.82 8.01 -14.35
C GLY A 125 10.14 7.74 -13.66
N ARG A 126 10.44 8.50 -12.59
CA ARG A 126 11.63 8.31 -11.74
C ARG A 126 12.96 8.22 -12.53
N GLY A 127 13.09 9.03 -13.58
CA GLY A 127 14.31 9.15 -14.37
C GLY A 127 14.49 8.12 -15.49
N ARG A 128 13.48 7.29 -15.78
CA ARG A 128 13.52 6.36 -16.91
C ARG A 128 12.15 6.15 -17.55
N GLU A 129 12.14 5.57 -18.73
CA GLU A 129 10.92 5.09 -19.36
C GLU A 129 10.42 3.82 -18.66
N MET A 130 9.13 3.79 -18.34
CA MET A 130 8.50 2.71 -17.58
C MET A 130 7.17 2.34 -18.21
N ASP A 131 6.82 1.06 -18.16
CA ASP A 131 5.58 0.53 -18.73
C ASP A 131 4.62 0.03 -17.64
N ASN A 132 3.49 -0.54 -18.10
CA ASN A 132 2.44 -1.12 -17.26
C ASN A 132 2.92 -2.19 -16.26
N ARG A 133 4.11 -2.77 -16.41
CA ARG A 133 4.65 -3.75 -15.45
C ARG A 133 5.05 -3.12 -14.13
N SER A 134 5.27 -1.81 -14.09
CA SER A 134 5.74 -1.08 -12.91
C SER A 134 4.64 -0.34 -12.16
N VAL A 135 3.41 -0.36 -12.66
CA VAL A 135 2.27 0.35 -12.05
C VAL A 135 1.80 -0.37 -10.78
N VAL A 136 1.66 0.34 -9.69
CA VAL A 136 1.02 -0.14 -8.46
C VAL A 136 -0.50 -0.10 -8.65
N PRO A 137 -1.25 -1.18 -8.34
CA PRO A 137 -2.71 -1.20 -8.52
C PRO A 137 -3.43 -0.06 -7.79
N TYR A 138 -4.42 0.55 -8.44
CA TYR A 138 -5.09 1.73 -7.94
C TYR A 138 -6.57 1.76 -8.33
N ASN A 139 -7.35 2.57 -7.60
CA ASN A 139 -8.70 2.93 -7.99
C ASN A 139 -8.70 4.36 -8.61
N PRO A 140 -9.14 4.53 -9.87
CA PRO A 140 -9.12 5.83 -10.56
C PRO A 140 -9.83 6.96 -9.79
N TYR A 141 -10.99 6.66 -9.20
CA TYR A 141 -11.78 7.64 -8.45
C TYR A 141 -11.02 8.14 -7.21
N LEU A 142 -10.47 7.21 -6.42
CA LEU A 142 -9.70 7.56 -5.22
C LEU A 142 -8.47 8.40 -5.57
N LEU A 143 -7.76 8.07 -6.64
CA LEU A 143 -6.61 8.86 -7.08
C LEU A 143 -7.00 10.27 -7.50
N LEU A 144 -8.05 10.41 -8.33
CA LEU A 144 -8.52 11.72 -8.79
C LEU A 144 -9.00 12.60 -7.63
N LYS A 145 -9.68 12.01 -6.65
CA LYS A 145 -10.21 12.73 -5.49
C LYS A 145 -9.13 13.18 -4.51
N TYR A 146 -8.17 12.31 -4.21
CA TYR A 146 -7.20 12.55 -3.13
C TYR A 146 -5.81 12.99 -3.62
N ASN A 147 -5.51 12.86 -4.92
CA ASN A 147 -4.22 13.26 -5.51
C ASN A 147 -3.01 12.74 -4.70
N ALA A 148 -3.06 11.46 -4.32
CA ALA A 148 -2.12 10.84 -3.38
C ALA A 148 -1.70 9.44 -3.85
N HIS A 149 -0.63 8.92 -3.26
CA HIS A 149 -0.21 7.53 -3.47
C HIS A 149 -1.17 6.57 -2.74
N ILE A 150 -2.15 6.02 -3.45
CA ILE A 150 -3.13 5.07 -2.91
C ILE A 150 -3.04 3.74 -3.66
N ASN A 151 -2.45 2.73 -3.03
CA ASN A 151 -2.46 1.35 -3.52
C ASN A 151 -3.78 0.68 -3.13
N VAL A 152 -4.47 0.05 -4.08
CA VAL A 152 -5.71 -0.68 -3.84
C VAL A 152 -5.55 -2.12 -4.29
N GLU A 153 -5.66 -3.05 -3.34
CA GLU A 153 -5.47 -4.48 -3.57
C GLU A 153 -6.73 -5.28 -3.20
N VAL A 154 -7.22 -6.08 -4.14
CA VAL A 154 -8.32 -7.03 -3.90
C VAL A 154 -7.76 -8.28 -3.23
N CYS A 155 -8.31 -8.63 -2.07
CA CYS A 155 -7.84 -9.76 -1.28
C CYS A 155 -8.91 -10.87 -1.26
N THR A 156 -8.65 -11.98 -1.92
CA THR A 156 -9.57 -13.14 -1.98
C THR A 156 -9.22 -14.23 -0.96
N SER A 157 -8.01 -14.21 -0.40
CA SER A 157 -7.50 -15.28 0.48
C SER A 157 -7.34 -14.85 1.94
N LEU A 158 -7.57 -15.79 2.86
CA LEU A 158 -7.33 -15.61 4.30
C LEU A 158 -5.84 -15.37 4.64
N ARG A 159 -4.91 -15.72 3.74
CA ARG A 159 -3.47 -15.48 3.94
C ARG A 159 -3.13 -13.99 3.85
N VAL A 160 -3.75 -13.27 2.91
CA VAL A 160 -3.57 -11.82 2.80
C VAL A 160 -4.25 -11.11 3.97
N MET A 161 -5.37 -11.64 4.47
CA MET A 161 -5.97 -11.15 5.72
C MET A 161 -4.98 -11.25 6.88
N LYS A 162 -4.35 -12.41 7.13
CA LYS A 162 -3.32 -12.54 8.19
C LYS A 162 -2.19 -11.51 8.05
N TYR A 163 -1.74 -11.24 6.82
CA TYR A 163 -0.74 -10.20 6.56
C TYR A 163 -1.27 -8.82 6.97
N ILE A 164 -2.45 -8.42 6.54
CA ILE A 164 -3.01 -7.09 6.88
C ILE A 164 -3.29 -6.97 8.38
N TYR A 165 -3.81 -8.02 9.02
CA TYR A 165 -3.93 -8.10 10.49
C TYR A 165 -2.57 -7.89 11.15
N LYS A 166 -1.47 -8.47 10.64
CA LYS A 166 -0.12 -8.18 11.18
C LYS A 166 0.19 -6.68 11.17
N TYR A 167 -0.17 -5.90 10.15
CA TYR A 167 0.10 -4.45 10.12
C TYR A 167 -0.85 -3.65 11.02
N ILE A 168 -2.11 -4.06 11.12
CA ILE A 168 -3.08 -3.46 12.04
C ILE A 168 -2.64 -3.65 13.50
N TYR A 169 -2.18 -4.86 13.84
CA TYR A 169 -1.83 -5.25 15.21
C TYR A 169 -0.34 -5.15 15.52
N LYS A 170 0.51 -4.71 14.58
CA LYS A 170 1.92 -4.42 14.87
C LYS A 170 1.95 -3.30 15.90
N ARG A 171 2.62 -3.53 17.03
CA ARG A 171 2.75 -2.52 18.09
C ARG A 171 3.52 -1.31 17.55
N PHE A 172 3.30 -0.15 18.16
CA PHE A 172 4.08 1.06 17.87
C PHE A 172 5.57 0.79 18.14
N ASP A 173 6.45 1.57 17.50
CA ASP A 173 7.87 1.55 17.84
C ASP A 173 7.99 2.00 19.32
N CYS A 174 8.28 1.05 20.20
CA CYS A 174 8.55 1.31 21.61
C CYS A 174 10.05 1.58 21.77
N ALA A 175 10.38 2.66 22.49
CA ALA A 175 11.75 2.91 22.90
C ALA A 175 11.91 2.46 24.35
N ASN A 176 12.81 1.51 24.56
CA ASN A 176 13.23 1.13 25.91
C ASN A 176 14.37 2.07 26.32
N MET A 177 14.15 2.88 27.35
CA MET A 177 15.19 3.72 27.94
C MET A 177 15.63 3.13 29.27
N VAL A 178 16.94 2.92 29.41
CA VAL A 178 17.57 2.55 30.68
C VAL A 178 18.04 3.83 31.36
N LEU A 179 17.50 4.11 32.55
CA LEU A 179 17.95 5.25 33.37
C LEU A 179 19.12 4.80 34.24
N THR A 180 20.35 5.11 33.84
CA THR A 180 21.53 4.93 34.70
C THR A 180 21.68 6.13 35.65
N ALA A 181 20.88 6.17 36.71
CA ALA A 181 21.25 6.95 37.89
C ALA A 181 22.33 6.16 38.64
N GLY A 182 23.49 6.78 38.88
CA GLY A 182 24.70 6.11 39.38
C GLY A 182 24.60 5.56 40.81
N GLN A 183 23.82 4.51 41.04
CA GLN A 183 23.82 3.73 42.28
C GLN A 183 23.71 2.22 42.04
N VAL A 184 24.47 1.50 42.85
CA VAL A 184 24.90 0.10 42.72
C VAL A 184 23.83 -0.90 43.18
N GLN A 185 22.57 -0.72 42.77
CA GLN A 185 21.53 -1.75 42.93
C GLN A 185 20.86 -2.04 41.61
N HIS A 186 21.22 -3.20 41.05
CA HIS A 186 20.75 -3.68 39.76
C HIS A 186 19.34 -4.30 39.93
N ASN A 187 18.31 -3.47 39.91
CA ASN A 187 16.92 -3.93 39.86
C ASN A 187 16.37 -3.69 38.44
N GLU A 188 16.25 -4.75 37.66
CA GLU A 188 15.79 -4.69 36.26
C GLU A 188 14.37 -4.13 36.09
N ILE A 189 13.51 -4.26 37.11
CA ILE A 189 12.10 -3.87 37.02
C ILE A 189 11.92 -2.36 37.28
N THR A 190 12.71 -1.77 38.18
CA THR A 190 12.60 -0.33 38.52
C THR A 190 13.39 0.58 37.58
N ASN A 191 14.30 0.03 36.77
CA ASN A 191 15.22 0.81 35.92
C ASN A 191 14.80 0.91 34.44
N TYR A 192 13.63 0.35 34.08
CA TYR A 192 13.07 0.41 32.73
C TYR A 192 11.80 1.25 32.68
N ILE A 193 11.76 2.20 31.74
CA ILE A 193 10.52 2.86 31.34
C ILE A 193 10.12 2.30 29.96
N ASP A 194 8.96 1.64 29.88
CA ASP A 194 8.30 1.35 28.60
C ASP A 194 7.64 2.64 28.12
N SER A 195 8.33 3.36 27.24
CA SER A 195 7.87 4.64 26.71
C SER A 195 7.45 4.50 25.24
N ARG A 196 6.27 5.03 24.93
CA ARG A 196 5.85 5.22 23.54
C ARG A 196 6.74 6.29 22.94
N HIS A 197 7.45 5.98 21.86
CA HIS A 197 8.21 6.98 21.12
C HIS A 197 7.25 7.88 20.33
N VAL A 198 7.06 9.10 20.84
CA VAL A 198 6.29 10.17 20.20
C VAL A 198 7.31 11.10 19.56
N SER A 199 7.38 11.15 18.23
CA SER A 199 8.33 12.01 17.50
C SER A 199 7.69 13.37 17.17
N ALA A 200 8.49 14.34 16.75
CA ALA A 200 8.10 15.75 16.63
C ALA A 200 6.88 16.14 15.76
N PRO A 201 6.23 15.31 14.91
CA PRO A 201 4.93 15.65 14.34
C PRO A 201 3.74 15.27 15.24
N GLU A 202 3.94 14.57 16.36
CA GLU A 202 2.89 14.26 17.34
C GLU A 202 2.77 15.34 18.45
N ALA A 203 3.39 16.52 18.27
CA ALA A 203 3.02 17.72 19.02
C ALA A 203 1.66 18.22 18.49
N ILE A 204 0.62 17.78 19.17
CA ILE A 204 -0.76 18.24 19.04
C ILE A 204 -0.80 19.74 19.38
N ASP A 205 -1.30 20.57 18.46
CA ASP A 205 -2.04 21.79 18.82
C ASP A 205 -3.49 21.39 19.16
#